data_AF-A0A218QB17-F1
#
_entry.id   AF-A0A218QB17-F1
#
_cell.length_a   1.000
_cell.length_b   1.000
_cell.length_c   1.000
_cell.angle_alpha   90.00
_cell.angle_beta   90.00
_cell.angle_gamma   90.00
#
_symmetry.space_group_name_H-M   'P 1'
#
loop_
_entity.id
_entity.type
_entity.pdbx_description
1 polymer ?
#
loop_
_entity_poly.entity_id
_entity_poly.type
_entity_poly.pdbx_seq_one_letter_code
_entity_poly.pdbx_strand_id
1 'polypeptide(L)'
;MLNQNGLKPSAAVVGPDDRGLWWPTVPQKPSVDEVEQRKKPQEEASKPELLKDVKYQLTYKEGDQQRTLPTNYEVYRQVVKAYPSRTPLELTLGVNDNSVEKAEPIAK
;
A
#
# COMPACT_ATOMS: atom_id res chain seq x y z
N MET A 1 1.63 -7.70 5.52
CA MET A 1 0.69 -8.18 4.48
C MET A 1 1.06 -7.50 3.18
N LEU A 2 1.01 -8.21 2.04
CA LEU A 2 1.35 -7.65 0.73
C LEU A 2 0.11 -7.64 -0.15
N ASN A 3 -0.23 -6.48 -0.70
CA ASN A 3 -1.27 -6.32 -1.72
C ASN A 3 -0.60 -6.39 -3.10
N GLN A 4 -1.10 -7.22 -4.01
CA GLN A 4 -0.54 -7.36 -5.37
C GLN A 4 -1.61 -7.04 -6.41
N ASN A 5 -1.56 -5.86 -7.03
CA ASN A 5 -2.37 -5.47 -8.18
C ASN A 5 -3.87 -5.87 -8.10
N GLY A 6 -4.49 -5.68 -6.92
CA GLY A 6 -5.90 -5.97 -6.68
C GLY A 6 -6.22 -7.44 -6.35
N LEU A 7 -5.24 -8.34 -6.40
CA LEU A 7 -5.38 -9.73 -5.97
C LEU A 7 -5.61 -9.81 -4.47
N LYS A 8 -6.64 -10.56 -4.06
CA LYS A 8 -6.97 -10.79 -2.66
C LYS A 8 -5.83 -11.57 -1.96
N PRO A 9 -5.15 -10.99 -0.97
CA PRO A 9 -4.15 -11.71 -0.19
C PRO A 9 -4.82 -12.75 0.71
N SER A 10 -4.12 -13.86 1.00
CA SER A 10 -4.65 -14.95 1.84
C SER A 10 -5.02 -14.52 3.27
N ALA A 11 -4.29 -13.56 3.83
CA ALA A 11 -4.54 -13.00 5.15
C ALA A 11 -5.66 -11.95 5.19
N ALA A 12 -6.32 -11.66 4.05
CA ALA A 12 -7.38 -10.66 3.98
C ALA A 12 -8.70 -11.21 4.50
N VAL A 13 -9.18 -10.64 5.61
CA VAL A 13 -10.42 -11.05 6.26
C VAL A 13 -11.60 -10.15 5.90
N VAL A 14 -11.32 -8.89 5.58
CA VAL A 14 -12.32 -7.90 5.14
C VAL A 14 -12.18 -7.69 3.62
N GLY A 15 -13.26 -7.28 2.95
CA GLY A 15 -13.24 -6.82 1.55
C GLY A 15 -12.23 -5.70 1.31
N PRO A 16 -11.92 -5.37 0.04
CA PRO A 16 -11.07 -4.23 -0.25
C PRO A 16 -11.75 -2.95 0.24
N ASP A 17 -10.97 -1.99 0.73
CA ASP A 17 -11.49 -0.67 1.08
C ASP A 17 -11.83 0.16 -0.17
N ASP A 18 -12.27 1.40 0.02
CA ASP A 18 -12.61 2.34 -1.08
C ASP A 18 -11.42 2.63 -2.01
N ARG A 19 -10.20 2.31 -1.57
CA ARG A 19 -8.97 2.45 -2.36
C ARG A 19 -8.58 1.16 -3.08
N GLY A 20 -9.34 0.08 -2.91
CA GLY A 20 -9.04 -1.23 -3.49
C GLY A 20 -8.00 -2.03 -2.70
N LEU A 21 -7.65 -1.61 -1.48
CA LEU A 21 -6.64 -2.26 -0.65
C LEU A 21 -7.26 -3.27 0.29
N TRP A 22 -6.66 -4.44 0.37
CA TRP A 22 -7.05 -5.49 1.30
C TRP A 22 -6.32 -5.32 2.63
N TRP A 23 -7.09 -5.38 3.71
CA TRP A 23 -6.60 -5.24 5.08
C TRP A 23 -6.63 -6.58 5.82
N PRO A 24 -5.68 -6.82 6.74
CA PRO A 24 -5.75 -7.93 7.66
C PRO A 24 -6.87 -7.67 8.69
N THR A 25 -7.15 -8.66 9.54
CA THR A 25 -8.07 -8.48 10.67
C THR A 25 -7.66 -7.27 11.50
N VAL A 26 -8.63 -6.42 11.83
CA VAL A 26 -8.42 -5.28 12.72
C VAL A 26 -8.02 -5.81 14.10
N PRO A 27 -6.90 -5.33 14.69
CA PRO A 27 -6.50 -5.74 16.03
C PRO A 27 -7.58 -5.36 17.05
N GLN A 28 -7.70 -6.15 18.11
CA GLN A 28 -8.60 -5.82 19.20
C GLN A 28 -8.16 -4.50 19.83
N LYS A 29 -9.14 -3.65 20.17
CA LYS A 29 -8.85 -2.37 20.82
C LYS A 29 -8.30 -2.65 22.22
N PRO A 30 -7.16 -2.03 22.62
CA PRO A 30 -6.63 -2.22 23.94
C PRO A 30 -7.60 -1.69 25.00
N SER A 31 -7.60 -2.34 26.17
CA SER A 31 -8.37 -1.90 27.33
C SER A 31 -7.75 -0.64 27.95
N VAL A 32 -8.51 0.05 28.81
CA VAL A 32 -8.02 1.22 29.54
C VAL A 32 -6.79 0.84 30.39
N ASP A 33 -6.85 -0.29 31.08
CA ASP A 33 -5.76 -0.78 31.92
C ASP A 33 -4.49 -1.07 31.10
N GLU A 34 -4.63 -1.67 29.90
CA GLU A 34 -3.49 -1.93 29.01
C GLU A 34 -2.85 -0.64 28.49
N VAL A 35 -3.64 0.43 28.29
CA VAL A 35 -3.13 1.73 27.86
C VAL A 35 -2.39 2.41 29.02
N GLU A 36 -2.97 2.42 30.22
CA GLU A 36 -2.35 3.01 31.41
C GLU A 36 -1.06 2.28 31.82
N GLN A 37 -0.99 0.95 31.66
CA GLN A 37 0.23 0.18 31.94
C GLN A 37 1.39 0.47 30.98
N ARG A 38 1.10 0.93 29.75
CA ARG A 38 2.13 1.25 28.74
C ARG A 38 2.75 2.63 28.92
N LYS A 39 2.19 3.44 29.82
CA LYS A 39 2.63 4.82 30.10
C LYS A 39 4.01 4.83 30.75
N LYS A 40 4.96 5.58 30.19
CA LYS A 40 6.23 5.87 30.85
C LYS A 40 6.09 7.06 31.82
N PRO A 41 6.98 7.19 32.82
CA PRO A 41 7.01 8.41 33.63
C PRO A 41 7.21 9.61 32.70
N GLN A 42 6.31 10.61 32.79
CA GLN A 42 6.23 11.84 31.96
C GLN A 42 5.40 11.74 30.66
N GLU A 43 4.77 10.61 30.34
CA GLU A 43 3.86 10.49 29.19
C GLU A 43 2.38 10.58 29.62
N GLU A 44 1.51 11.14 28.78
CA GLU A 44 0.06 11.05 28.95
C GLU A 44 -0.52 9.92 28.08
N ALA A 45 -1.41 9.12 28.67
CA ALA A 45 -2.10 8.06 27.95
C ALA A 45 -3.07 8.66 26.93
N SER A 46 -2.80 8.44 25.63
CA SER A 46 -3.66 8.92 24.54
C SER A 46 -4.77 7.93 24.20
N LYS A 47 -5.78 8.40 23.47
CA LYS A 47 -6.83 7.53 22.94
C LYS A 47 -6.22 6.50 21.97
N PRO A 48 -6.55 5.20 22.10
CA PRO A 48 -6.11 4.20 21.12
C PRO A 48 -6.72 4.48 19.75
N GLU A 49 -5.87 4.67 18.75
CA GLU A 49 -6.25 4.88 17.36
C GLU A 49 -5.71 3.77 16.47
N LEU A 50 -6.48 3.42 15.44
CA LEU A 50 -6.04 2.46 14.44
C LEU A 50 -5.20 3.18 13.39
N LEU A 51 -3.87 3.03 13.49
CA LEU A 51 -2.95 3.57 12.51
C LEU A 51 -2.87 2.64 11.28
N LYS A 52 -3.16 3.20 10.11
CA LYS A 52 -3.06 2.52 8.81
C LYS A 52 -2.06 3.26 7.95
N ASP A 53 -0.95 2.60 7.63
CA ASP A 53 0.06 3.11 6.71
C ASP A 53 0.26 2.13 5.55
N VAL A 54 0.44 2.68 4.34
CA VAL A 54 0.57 1.91 3.11
C VAL A 54 1.77 2.42 2.33
N LYS A 55 2.74 1.53 2.14
CA LYS A 55 3.90 1.77 1.28
C LYS A 55 3.60 1.21 -0.10
N TYR A 56 3.52 2.09 -1.09
CA TYR A 56 3.30 1.70 -2.48
C TYR A 56 4.65 1.47 -3.18
N GLN A 57 4.74 0.36 -3.91
CA GLN A 57 5.91 0.00 -4.70
C GLN A 57 5.48 -0.55 -6.06
N LEU A 58 6.26 -0.25 -7.09
CA LEU A 58 6.12 -0.83 -8.41
C LEU A 58 7.30 -1.75 -8.69
N THR A 59 7.00 -3.00 -9.05
CA THR A 59 8.01 -3.99 -9.42
C THR A 59 7.88 -4.34 -10.89
N TYR A 60 8.96 -4.18 -11.65
CA TYR A 60 9.00 -4.51 -13.08
C TYR A 60 10.32 -5.19 -13.47
N LYS A 61 10.33 -5.84 -14.64
CA LYS A 61 11.51 -6.49 -15.19
C LYS A 61 12.17 -5.58 -16.22
N GLU A 62 13.48 -5.35 -16.09
CA GLU A 62 14.31 -4.56 -16.98
C GLU A 62 15.48 -5.44 -17.45
N GLY A 63 15.38 -5.97 -18.68
CA GLY A 63 16.29 -7.02 -19.15
C GLY A 63 16.17 -8.26 -18.27
N ASP A 64 17.27 -8.73 -17.69
CA ASP A 64 17.28 -9.87 -16.75
C ASP A 64 17.14 -9.46 -15.28
N GLN A 65 17.08 -8.16 -14.98
CA GLN A 65 16.98 -7.65 -13.63
C GLN A 65 15.53 -7.34 -13.25
N GLN A 66 15.18 -7.61 -12.00
CA GLN A 66 13.94 -7.14 -11.40
C GLN A 66 14.23 -5.87 -10.62
N ARG A 67 13.49 -4.80 -10.90
CA ARG A 67 13.58 -3.53 -10.19
C ARG A 67 12.31 -3.26 -9.41
N THR A 68 12.48 -2.71 -8.21
CA THR A 68 11.40 -2.28 -7.33
C THR A 68 11.60 -0.81 -7.00
N LEU A 69 10.64 0.03 -7.38
CA LEU A 69 10.69 1.47 -7.18
C LEU A 69 9.58 1.92 -6.22
N PRO A 70 9.82 2.92 -5.34
CA PRO A 70 8.76 3.53 -4.55
C PRO A 70 7.76 4.25 -5.47
N THR A 71 6.50 4.30 -5.07
CA THR A 71 5.46 4.98 -5.85
C THR A 71 4.32 5.49 -4.95
N ASN A 72 3.18 5.83 -5.55
CA ASN A 72 2.02 6.39 -4.89
C ASN A 72 0.73 5.63 -5.25
N TYR A 73 -0.37 6.05 -4.62
CA TYR A 73 -1.69 5.44 -4.81
C TYR A 73 -2.20 5.54 -6.26
N GLU A 74 -1.97 6.66 -6.95
CA GLU A 74 -2.48 6.86 -8.31
C GLU A 74 -1.84 5.88 -9.29
N VAL A 75 -0.53 5.65 -9.17
CA VAL A 75 0.19 4.64 -9.95
C VAL A 75 -0.36 3.24 -9.67
N TYR A 76 -0.53 2.88 -8.39
CA TYR A 76 -1.13 1.60 -8.01
C TYR A 76 -2.51 1.41 -8.65
N ARG A 77 -3.38 2.43 -8.57
CA ARG A 77 -4.72 2.38 -9.15
C ARG A 77 -4.69 2.15 -10.66
N GLN A 78 -3.78 2.79 -11.38
CA GLN A 78 -3.65 2.60 -12.83
C GLN A 78 -3.13 1.20 -13.17
N VAL A 79 -2.16 0.69 -12.42
CA VAL A 79 -1.66 -0.68 -12.59
C VAL A 79 -2.75 -1.71 -12.34
N VAL A 80 -3.51 -1.58 -11.24
CA VAL A 80 -4.63 -2.49 -10.92
C VAL A 80 -5.66 -2.52 -12.05
N LYS A 81 -5.95 -1.36 -12.67
CA LYS A 81 -6.89 -1.28 -13.80
C LYS A 81 -6.35 -1.93 -15.07
N ALA A 82 -5.06 -1.74 -15.37
CA ALA A 82 -4.42 -2.26 -16.57
C ALA A 82 -4.06 -3.76 -16.48
N TYR A 83 -3.92 -4.29 -15.26
CA TYR A 83 -3.43 -5.64 -15.02
C TYR A 83 -4.31 -6.76 -15.63
N PRO A 84 -5.66 -6.73 -15.52
CA PRO A 84 -6.51 -7.78 -16.10
C PRO A 84 -6.41 -7.86 -17.63
N SER A 85 -6.30 -6.71 -18.30
CA SER A 85 -6.20 -6.60 -19.76
C SER A 85 -4.76 -6.67 -20.28
N ARG A 86 -3.76 -6.73 -19.39
CA ARG A 86 -2.33 -6.61 -19.71
C ARG A 86 -2.02 -5.39 -20.58
N THR A 87 -2.72 -4.29 -20.33
CA THR A 87 -2.51 -3.04 -21.07
C THR A 87 -1.12 -2.49 -20.72
N PRO A 88 -0.27 -2.17 -21.71
CA PRO A 88 1.02 -1.57 -21.45
C PRO A 88 0.86 -0.16 -20.85
N LEU A 89 1.75 0.17 -19.92
CA LEU A 89 1.76 1.46 -19.24
C LEU A 89 3.07 2.19 -19.54
N GLU A 90 2.98 3.48 -19.81
CA GLU A 90 4.10 4.40 -19.77
C GLU A 90 4.28 4.90 -18.33
N LEU A 91 5.53 4.90 -17.84
CA LEU A 91 5.86 5.29 -16.48
C LEU A 91 6.65 6.60 -16.50
N THR A 92 6.21 7.57 -15.70
CA THR A 92 6.99 8.79 -15.44
C THR A 92 7.77 8.62 -14.14
N LEU A 93 9.09 8.73 -14.23
CA LEU A 93 9.99 8.64 -13.07
C LEU A 93 10.17 10.02 -12.41
N GLY A 94 10.21 10.01 -11.08
CA GLY A 94 10.48 11.19 -10.26
C GLY A 94 11.93 11.65 -10.36
N VAL A 95 12.11 12.95 -10.23
CA VAL A 95 13.43 13.59 -10.36
C VAL A 95 14.18 13.41 -9.04
N ASN A 96 15.36 12.76 -9.10
CA ASN A 96 16.31 12.55 -7.99
C ASN A 96 15.93 11.52 -6.91
N ASP A 97 14.78 10.84 -7.00
CA ASP A 97 14.34 9.87 -5.97
C ASP A 97 14.07 8.45 -6.51
N ASN A 98 14.20 8.25 -7.83
CA ASN A 98 13.87 7.01 -8.52
C ASN A 98 12.45 6.50 -8.18
N SER A 99 11.52 7.39 -7.83
CA SER A 99 10.13 7.02 -7.63
C SER A 99 9.39 6.96 -8.96
N VAL A 100 8.25 6.29 -8.98
CA VAL A 100 7.30 6.38 -10.09
C VAL A 100 6.21 7.34 -9.69
N GLU A 101 6.11 8.47 -10.40
CA GLU A 101 5.13 9.52 -10.12
C GLU A 101 3.82 9.29 -10.85
N LYS A 102 3.88 8.79 -12.10
CA LYS A 102 2.71 8.55 -12.95
C LYS A 102 2.83 7.24 -13.71
N ALA A 103 1.67 6.64 -13.98
CA ALA A 103 1.53 5.49 -14.86
C ALA A 103 0.29 5.69 -15.74
N GLU A 104 0.48 5.67 -17.05
CA GLU A 104 -0.56 5.99 -18.02
C GLU A 104 -0.66 4.88 -19.07
N PRO A 105 -1.87 4.46 -19.48
CA PRO A 105 -2.02 3.46 -20.53
C PRO A 105 -1.50 4.01 -21.86
N ILE A 106 -0.69 3.20 -22.55
CA ILE A 106 -0.27 3.52 -23.91
C ILE A 106 -1.47 3.27 -24.81
N ALA A 107 -2.22 4.32 -25.12
CA ALA A 107 -3.25 4.27 -26.15
C ALA A 107 -2.58 3.98 -27.50
N LYS A 108 -3.09 2.98 -28.22
CA LYS A 108 -2.80 2.81 -29.64
C LYS A 108 -3.68 3.73 -30.47
#